data_AF-B3JNH3-F1
#
_entry.id   AF-B3JNH3-F1
#
_cell.length_a   1.000
_cell.length_b   1.000
_cell.length_c   1.000
_cell.angle_alpha   90.00
_cell.angle_beta   90.00
_cell.angle_gamma   90.00
#
_symmetry.space_group_name_H-M   'P 1'
#
loop_
_entity.id
_entity.type
_entity.pdbx_description
1 polymer ?
#
loop_
_entity_poly.entity_id
_entity_poly.type
_entity_poly.pdbx_seq_one_letter_code
_entity_poly.pdbx_strand_id
1 'polypeptide(L)'
;MQIMINTLNDIKVSDCAVSGTHGIGVLMANSMMFQRFPNHDGYDDPSFSSFYGQTLPLMKDGIPVEIVHMENLPFKQTLADVKVLIMSYSNMKPMEERYHQMLVDWVKNGGALIYCGEDIDPYQQVPEWWNKSPYAYHSPSEHLFELAGLDRKPAAGKYTVGKGKIQVIRRDPKYFALEPDGNKVFKECVYSLYKEVSGEKVELKNNFVVQRGAYVIAVVLDESISSKPVQIKGLYIDLFDKDLPVISQKKINPGEQAYLYDLRKITEKSKAHVLCGASRISDERLGEKEYSFIAKSPLNTTNVSRVYLPSVPKEVMINGEHFDWKSNWDKKSSTLLVRFENNPDGVEVNVKW
;
A
#
# COMPACT_ATOMS: atom_id res chain seq x y z
N MET A 1 0.81 20.35 -3.16
CA MET A 1 -0.15 19.84 -2.15
C MET A 1 -1.61 20.11 -2.53
N GLN A 2 -1.98 21.36 -2.89
CA GLN A 2 -3.37 21.71 -3.23
C GLN A 2 -3.98 20.86 -4.37
N ILE A 3 -3.20 20.55 -5.42
CA ILE A 3 -3.62 19.68 -6.54
C ILE A 3 -4.13 18.31 -6.07
N MET A 4 -3.52 17.76 -5.02
CA MET A 4 -3.89 16.44 -4.49
C MET A 4 -5.21 16.45 -3.73
N ILE A 5 -5.61 17.59 -3.15
CA ILE A 5 -6.84 17.69 -2.35
C ILE A 5 -8.07 17.47 -3.25
N ASN A 6 -8.09 18.05 -4.45
CA ASN A 6 -9.21 17.87 -5.37
C ASN A 6 -9.39 16.40 -5.74
N THR A 7 -8.29 15.68 -5.90
CA THR A 7 -8.31 14.27 -6.28
C THR A 7 -9.00 13.38 -5.24
N LEU A 8 -8.95 13.73 -3.95
CA LEU A 8 -9.60 12.95 -2.89
C LEU A 8 -11.13 12.89 -3.04
N ASN A 9 -11.74 13.82 -3.77
CA ASN A 9 -13.18 13.79 -4.06
C ASN A 9 -13.54 12.74 -5.12
N ASP A 10 -12.59 12.39 -6.00
CA ASP A 10 -12.84 11.61 -7.22
C ASP A 10 -12.30 10.18 -7.17
N ILE A 11 -11.37 9.89 -6.26
CA ILE A 11 -10.87 8.52 -6.06
C ILE A 11 -12.01 7.65 -5.54
N LYS A 12 -12.49 6.74 -6.40
CA LYS A 12 -13.49 5.73 -6.06
C LYS A 12 -12.82 4.42 -5.62
N VAL A 13 -13.62 3.58 -4.96
CA VAL A 13 -13.30 2.17 -4.77
C VAL A 13 -12.98 1.54 -6.13
N SER A 14 -11.96 0.67 -6.18
CA SER A 14 -11.49 0.02 -7.40
C SER A 14 -11.14 -1.42 -7.10
N ASP A 15 -11.47 -2.31 -8.03
CA ASP A 15 -11.08 -3.72 -7.97
C ASP A 15 -9.62 -3.94 -8.41
N CYS A 16 -8.95 -2.90 -8.93
CA CYS A 16 -7.54 -3.00 -9.28
C CYS A 16 -6.67 -3.05 -8.01
N ALA A 17 -5.99 -4.17 -7.82
CA ALA A 17 -4.98 -4.35 -6.78
C ALA A 17 -3.66 -3.66 -7.14
N VAL A 18 -2.80 -3.48 -6.13
CA VAL A 18 -1.39 -3.11 -6.34
C VAL A 18 -0.71 -4.19 -7.17
N SER A 19 0.12 -3.82 -8.14
CA SER A 19 0.85 -4.80 -8.95
C SER A 19 1.79 -5.66 -8.11
N GLY A 20 1.88 -6.96 -8.38
CA GLY A 20 2.83 -7.87 -7.71
C GLY A 20 2.18 -9.18 -7.32
N THR A 21 2.96 -10.04 -6.65
CA THR A 21 2.46 -11.30 -6.09
C THR A 21 1.74 -11.06 -4.76
N HIS A 22 0.44 -11.35 -4.73
CA HIS A 22 -0.41 -11.25 -3.52
C HIS A 22 -0.47 -12.55 -2.73
N GLY A 23 -1.12 -12.55 -1.57
CA GLY A 23 -1.33 -13.73 -0.74
C GLY A 23 -0.15 -14.06 0.19
N ILE A 24 0.76 -13.11 0.41
CA ILE A 24 1.80 -13.20 1.43
C ILE A 24 1.45 -12.20 2.53
N GLY A 25 1.01 -12.73 3.67
CA GLY A 25 0.62 -11.95 4.84
C GLY A 25 1.67 -11.99 5.95
N VAL A 26 1.82 -10.89 6.69
CA VAL A 26 2.56 -10.85 7.96
C VAL A 26 1.58 -10.55 9.09
N LEU A 27 1.58 -11.41 10.10
CA LEU A 27 0.71 -11.29 11.27
C LEU A 27 1.18 -10.14 12.16
N MET A 28 0.23 -9.35 12.64
CA MET A 28 0.40 -8.27 13.60
C MET A 28 -0.66 -8.41 14.70
N ALA A 29 -0.33 -8.06 15.94
CA ALA A 29 -1.30 -8.02 17.05
C ALA A 29 -1.20 -6.70 17.81
N ASN A 30 -2.30 -6.27 18.43
CA ASN A 30 -2.37 -5.01 19.19
C ASN A 30 -1.36 -4.95 20.35
N SER A 31 -1.02 -6.11 20.92
CA SER A 31 -0.01 -6.25 21.98
C SER A 31 1.34 -5.59 21.62
N MET A 32 1.62 -5.47 20.31
CA MET A 32 2.83 -4.86 19.79
C MET A 32 2.99 -3.38 20.19
N MET A 33 1.90 -2.68 20.50
CA MET A 33 1.96 -1.31 21.01
C MET A 33 2.53 -1.20 22.42
N PHE A 34 2.40 -2.26 23.24
CA PHE A 34 2.75 -2.24 24.66
C PHE A 34 4.11 -2.88 24.96
N GLN A 35 4.68 -3.63 24.01
CA GLN A 35 5.96 -4.34 24.15
C GLN A 35 7.15 -3.49 23.71
N ARG A 36 7.17 -2.21 24.14
CA ARG A 36 8.22 -1.22 23.83
C ARG A 36 9.01 -0.75 25.05
N PHE A 37 8.56 -1.12 26.25
CA PHE A 37 9.00 -0.51 27.50
C PHE A 37 8.93 -1.51 28.67
N PRO A 38 9.91 -1.52 29.59
CA PRO A 38 11.20 -0.81 29.55
C PRO A 38 12.23 -1.50 28.61
N ASN A 39 13.40 -0.88 28.40
CA ASN A 39 14.58 -1.60 27.90
C ASN A 39 14.79 -2.82 28.81
N HIS A 40 14.74 -4.01 28.25
CA HIS A 40 14.95 -5.24 29.01
C HIS A 40 16.42 -5.63 28.93
N ASP A 41 17.00 -6.12 30.04
CA ASP A 41 18.38 -6.59 30.04
C ASP A 41 18.57 -7.69 28.97
N GLY A 42 19.46 -7.43 28.00
CA GLY A 42 19.76 -8.36 26.92
C GLY A 42 18.81 -8.33 25.72
N TYR A 43 17.80 -7.46 25.68
CA TYR A 43 16.89 -7.31 24.53
C TYR A 43 16.61 -5.84 24.20
N ASP A 44 17.14 -5.40 23.06
CA ASP A 44 16.89 -4.08 22.47
C ASP A 44 16.35 -4.24 21.03
N ASP A 45 15.25 -3.55 20.74
CA ASP A 45 14.64 -3.43 19.41
C ASP A 45 13.91 -2.07 19.29
N PRO A 46 14.65 -0.97 19.09
CA PRO A 46 14.10 0.38 19.19
C PRO A 46 13.20 0.75 17.99
N SER A 47 13.23 -0.04 16.93
CA SER A 47 12.72 0.34 15.61
C SER A 47 11.67 -0.60 15.03
N PHE A 48 11.05 -1.50 15.82
CA PHE A 48 10.15 -2.55 15.30
C PHE A 48 10.87 -3.50 14.34
N SER A 49 12.17 -3.71 14.53
CA SER A 49 13.00 -4.51 13.64
C SER A 49 12.47 -5.94 13.54
N SER A 50 11.85 -6.49 14.58
CA SER A 50 11.18 -7.80 14.51
C SER A 50 10.02 -7.82 13.51
N PHE A 51 9.24 -6.76 13.40
CA PHE A 51 8.15 -6.67 12.42
C PHE A 51 8.68 -6.26 11.03
N TYR A 52 9.55 -5.24 10.98
CA TYR A 52 10.12 -4.75 9.74
C TYR A 52 11.06 -5.76 9.06
N GLY A 53 11.78 -6.58 9.83
CA GLY A 53 12.59 -7.67 9.31
C GLY A 53 11.78 -8.74 8.60
N GLN A 54 10.49 -8.88 8.91
CA GLN A 54 9.59 -9.82 8.24
C GLN A 54 8.84 -9.19 7.06
N THR A 55 8.83 -7.87 6.92
CA THR A 55 8.02 -7.13 5.94
C THR A 55 8.88 -6.41 4.89
N LEU A 56 9.81 -5.56 5.31
CA LEU A 56 10.60 -4.71 4.42
C LEU A 56 11.45 -5.50 3.42
N PRO A 57 12.11 -6.63 3.78
CA PRO A 57 12.85 -7.42 2.80
C PRO A 57 12.00 -7.92 1.63
N LEU A 58 10.75 -8.30 1.89
CA LEU A 58 9.82 -8.78 0.86
C LEU A 58 9.30 -7.60 0.01
N MET A 59 8.98 -6.48 0.67
CA MET A 59 8.57 -5.26 -0.02
C MET A 59 9.67 -4.73 -0.93
N LYS A 60 10.93 -4.72 -0.48
CA LYS A 60 12.10 -4.34 -1.29
C LYS A 60 12.37 -5.32 -2.44
N ASP A 61 11.83 -6.53 -2.39
CA ASP A 61 11.82 -7.49 -3.49
C ASP A 61 10.57 -7.36 -4.40
N GLY A 62 9.70 -6.36 -4.16
CA GLY A 62 8.56 -6.00 -5.02
C GLY A 62 7.26 -6.73 -4.69
N ILE A 63 7.17 -7.32 -3.50
CA ILE A 63 6.00 -8.08 -3.04
C ILE A 63 5.07 -7.17 -2.23
N PRO A 64 3.78 -7.02 -2.62
CA PRO A 64 2.79 -6.30 -1.82
C PRO A 64 2.42 -7.12 -0.58
N VAL A 65 3.16 -6.96 0.50
CA VAL A 65 2.93 -7.68 1.76
C VAL A 65 1.63 -7.21 2.42
N GLU A 66 0.75 -8.16 2.72
CA GLU A 66 -0.51 -7.90 3.44
C GLU A 66 -0.27 -7.91 4.95
N ILE A 67 -0.89 -6.98 5.67
CA ILE A 67 -0.87 -6.99 7.14
C ILE A 67 -2.11 -7.70 7.65
N VAL A 68 -1.90 -8.82 8.34
CA VAL A 68 -2.97 -9.63 8.93
C VAL A 68 -3.05 -9.30 10.42
N HIS A 69 -4.14 -8.66 10.84
CA HIS A 69 -4.36 -8.39 12.27
C HIS A 69 -4.87 -9.65 12.97
N MET A 70 -4.19 -10.09 14.02
CA MET A 70 -4.51 -11.29 14.78
C MET A 70 -5.90 -11.21 15.40
N GLU A 71 -6.29 -10.04 15.89
CA GLU A 71 -7.62 -9.80 16.46
C GLU A 71 -8.74 -9.94 15.42
N ASN A 72 -8.41 -9.89 14.13
CA ASN A 72 -9.36 -10.10 13.04
C ASN A 72 -9.50 -11.56 12.62
N LEU A 73 -8.71 -12.50 13.15
CA LEU A 73 -8.82 -13.93 12.82
C LEU A 73 -10.24 -14.53 12.95
N PRO A 74 -11.13 -14.05 13.87
CA PRO A 74 -12.52 -14.50 13.89
C PRO A 74 -13.32 -14.18 12.61
N PHE A 75 -12.89 -13.20 11.81
CA PHE A 75 -13.51 -12.87 10.53
C PHE A 75 -12.95 -13.76 9.41
N LYS A 76 -13.83 -14.51 8.74
CA LYS A 76 -13.43 -15.49 7.70
C LYS A 76 -12.60 -14.87 6.57
N GLN A 77 -12.85 -13.61 6.26
CA GLN A 77 -12.18 -12.86 5.20
C GLN A 77 -10.70 -12.58 5.50
N THR A 78 -10.29 -12.62 6.77
CA THR A 78 -8.93 -12.24 7.19
C THR A 78 -7.83 -13.13 6.62
N LEU A 79 -8.12 -14.41 6.37
CA LEU A 79 -7.15 -15.36 5.80
C LEU A 79 -7.59 -15.91 4.43
N ALA A 80 -8.67 -15.39 3.84
CA ALA A 80 -9.27 -15.96 2.63
C ALA A 80 -8.32 -15.93 1.43
N ASP A 81 -7.61 -14.81 1.26
CA ASP A 81 -6.69 -14.59 0.13
C ASP A 81 -5.22 -14.86 0.50
N VAL A 82 -4.94 -15.12 1.77
CA VAL A 82 -3.60 -15.43 2.27
C VAL A 82 -3.21 -16.86 1.90
N LYS A 83 -2.07 -17.03 1.23
CA LYS A 83 -1.46 -18.32 0.89
C LYS A 83 -0.35 -18.69 1.88
N VAL A 84 0.50 -17.71 2.20
CA VAL A 84 1.57 -17.85 3.17
C VAL A 84 1.39 -16.77 4.23
N LEU A 85 1.26 -17.18 5.49
CA LEU A 85 1.22 -16.28 6.64
C LEU A 85 2.53 -16.38 7.40
N ILE A 86 3.20 -15.25 7.61
CA ILE A 86 4.43 -15.12 8.37
C ILE A 86 4.08 -14.58 9.75
N MET A 87 4.64 -15.15 10.81
CA MET A 87 4.42 -14.66 12.17
C MET A 87 5.64 -14.86 13.07
N SER A 88 5.65 -14.09 14.15
CA SER A 88 6.61 -14.21 15.23
C SER A 88 5.95 -13.79 16.54
N TYR A 89 6.42 -14.32 17.66
CA TYR A 89 6.12 -13.75 18.98
C TYR A 89 7.23 -12.86 19.54
N SER A 90 8.21 -12.46 18.72
CA SER A 90 9.07 -11.31 19.04
C SER A 90 8.26 -10.02 18.92
N ASN A 91 8.18 -9.21 19.98
CA ASN A 91 7.43 -7.95 20.12
C ASN A 91 5.90 -8.04 20.07
N MET A 92 5.30 -9.22 19.89
CA MET A 92 3.85 -9.39 20.01
C MET A 92 3.49 -10.69 20.73
N LYS A 93 2.34 -10.72 21.39
CA LYS A 93 1.80 -11.90 22.08
C LYS A 93 0.31 -12.03 21.75
N PRO A 94 -0.20 -13.27 21.66
CA PRO A 94 -1.62 -13.50 21.41
C PRO A 94 -2.44 -13.12 22.64
N MET A 95 -3.45 -12.28 22.47
CA MET A 95 -4.31 -11.86 23.60
C MET A 95 -5.25 -12.97 24.08
N GLU A 96 -5.55 -13.95 23.23
CA GLU A 96 -6.46 -15.04 23.53
C GLU A 96 -5.97 -16.36 22.94
N GLU A 97 -6.22 -17.46 23.66
CA GLU A 97 -5.89 -18.82 23.24
C GLU A 97 -6.52 -19.19 21.89
N ARG A 98 -7.77 -18.77 21.66
CA ARG A 98 -8.56 -19.14 20.46
C ARG A 98 -7.90 -18.73 19.14
N TYR A 99 -7.00 -17.74 19.15
CA TYR A 99 -6.27 -17.34 17.95
C TYR A 99 -5.36 -18.47 17.45
N HIS A 100 -4.77 -19.26 18.33
CA HIS A 100 -3.98 -20.42 17.92
C HIS A 100 -4.86 -21.48 17.28
N GLN A 101 -6.04 -21.74 17.84
CA GLN A 101 -7.00 -22.69 17.25
C GLN A 101 -7.36 -22.28 15.81
N MET A 102 -7.69 -21.01 15.60
CA MET A 102 -8.01 -20.49 14.27
C MET A 102 -6.84 -20.62 13.28
N LEU A 103 -5.62 -20.28 13.71
CA LEU A 103 -4.42 -20.41 12.87
C LEU A 103 -4.13 -21.88 12.53
N VAL A 104 -4.17 -22.77 13.52
CA VAL A 104 -3.93 -24.20 13.32
C VAL A 104 -5.00 -24.84 12.44
N ASP A 105 -6.27 -24.47 12.60
CA ASP A 105 -7.34 -24.96 11.75
C ASP A 105 -7.19 -24.47 10.30
N TRP A 106 -6.78 -23.22 10.10
CA TRP A 106 -6.45 -22.71 8.77
C TRP A 106 -5.29 -23.49 8.13
N VAL A 107 -4.21 -23.76 8.89
CA VAL A 107 -3.09 -24.59 8.42
C VAL A 107 -3.57 -26.02 8.10
N LYS A 108 -4.31 -26.67 9.00
CA LYS A 108 -4.84 -28.03 8.78
C LYS A 108 -5.69 -28.13 7.51
N ASN A 109 -6.33 -27.03 7.11
CA ASN A 109 -7.13 -26.94 5.89
C ASN A 109 -6.36 -26.51 4.62
N GLY A 110 -5.02 -26.38 4.69
CA GLY A 110 -4.17 -26.12 3.53
C GLY A 110 -3.36 -24.82 3.59
N GLY A 111 -3.53 -24.02 4.65
CA GLY A 111 -2.72 -22.82 4.87
C GLY A 111 -1.23 -23.12 5.10
N ALA A 112 -0.37 -22.17 4.75
CA ALA A 112 1.06 -22.25 5.00
C ALA A 112 1.49 -21.19 6.02
N LEU A 113 2.02 -21.62 7.17
CA LEU A 113 2.51 -20.74 8.22
C LEU A 113 4.03 -20.74 8.26
N ILE A 114 4.67 -19.58 8.34
CA ILE A 114 6.08 -19.42 8.65
C ILE A 114 6.18 -18.82 10.05
N TYR A 115 6.74 -19.58 10.99
CA TYR A 115 7.05 -19.09 12.33
C TYR A 115 8.52 -18.70 12.40
N CYS A 116 8.79 -17.43 12.70
CA CYS A 116 10.13 -16.89 12.91
C CYS A 116 10.31 -16.58 14.39
N GLY A 117 11.22 -17.24 15.09
CA GLY A 117 11.52 -16.90 16.48
C GLY A 117 12.36 -17.91 17.23
N GLU A 118 13.17 -17.39 18.15
CA GLU A 118 13.98 -18.16 19.10
C GLU A 118 13.27 -18.35 20.44
N ASP A 119 12.12 -17.72 20.63
CA ASP A 119 11.33 -17.79 21.86
C ASP A 119 12.07 -17.29 23.12
N ILE A 120 12.85 -16.21 22.92
CA ILE A 120 13.67 -15.55 23.95
C ILE A 120 13.19 -14.14 24.30
N ASP A 121 12.04 -13.71 23.76
CA ASP A 121 11.48 -12.40 24.07
C ASP A 121 11.05 -12.36 25.56
N PRO A 122 11.51 -11.38 26.35
CA PRO A 122 11.22 -11.30 27.79
C PRO A 122 9.72 -11.30 28.14
N TYR A 123 8.86 -10.74 27.27
CA TYR A 123 7.42 -10.72 27.49
C TYR A 123 6.77 -12.12 27.42
N GLN A 124 7.49 -13.15 26.94
CA GLN A 124 7.02 -14.53 27.00
C GLN A 124 6.92 -15.05 28.44
N GLN A 125 7.67 -14.46 29.36
CA GLN A 125 7.68 -14.81 30.79
C GLN A 125 6.67 -14.00 31.62
N VAL A 126 5.98 -13.01 31.02
CA VAL A 126 4.95 -12.24 31.74
C VAL A 126 3.76 -13.15 32.06
N PRO A 127 3.18 -13.09 33.28
CA PRO A 127 2.06 -13.95 33.66
C PRO A 127 0.79 -13.70 32.82
N GLU A 128 0.50 -14.62 31.91
CA GLU A 128 -0.56 -14.55 30.90
C GLU A 128 -1.22 -15.92 30.70
N TRP A 129 -2.23 -16.01 29.82
CA TRP A 129 -3.02 -17.23 29.64
C TRP A 129 -2.17 -18.47 29.33
N TRP A 130 -1.05 -18.35 28.61
CA TRP A 130 -0.23 -19.50 28.23
C TRP A 130 0.64 -20.07 29.36
N ASN A 131 0.96 -19.28 30.38
CA ASN A 131 1.82 -19.69 31.50
C ASN A 131 1.11 -19.65 32.86
N LYS A 132 -0.22 -19.54 32.85
CA LYS A 132 -1.11 -19.67 34.01
C LYS A 132 -1.98 -20.90 33.88
N SER A 133 -2.37 -21.46 35.02
CA SER A 133 -3.33 -22.57 35.11
C SER A 133 -4.54 -22.33 34.20
N PRO A 134 -4.92 -23.32 33.36
CA PRO A 134 -4.45 -24.71 33.38
C PRO A 134 -3.11 -24.97 32.65
N TYR A 135 -2.53 -23.97 32.01
CA TYR A 135 -1.31 -24.08 31.23
C TYR A 135 -0.04 -23.78 32.02
N ALA A 136 1.09 -24.18 31.45
CA ALA A 136 2.43 -23.98 32.00
C ALA A 136 3.48 -23.87 30.88
N TYR A 137 3.12 -23.24 29.75
CA TYR A 137 4.04 -23.07 28.62
C TYR A 137 5.08 -21.98 28.92
N HIS A 138 6.30 -22.13 28.41
CA HIS A 138 7.34 -21.10 28.54
C HIS A 138 7.12 -19.94 27.58
N SER A 139 6.46 -20.21 26.45
CA SER A 139 6.13 -19.24 25.41
C SER A 139 4.78 -19.57 24.80
N PRO A 140 4.06 -18.60 24.22
CA PRO A 140 2.81 -18.88 23.52
C PRO A 140 3.03 -19.79 22.30
N SER A 141 4.20 -19.78 21.66
CA SER A 141 4.50 -20.67 20.53
C SER A 141 4.41 -22.16 20.91
N GLU A 142 4.74 -22.55 22.15
CA GLU A 142 4.60 -23.93 22.59
C GLU A 142 3.15 -24.41 22.48
N HIS A 143 2.18 -23.57 22.87
CA HIS A 143 0.75 -23.87 22.70
C HIS A 143 0.37 -24.00 21.23
N LEU A 144 0.85 -23.09 20.37
CA LEU A 144 0.57 -23.11 18.93
C LEU A 144 1.08 -24.42 18.29
N PHE A 145 2.31 -24.82 18.60
CA PHE A 145 2.92 -26.02 18.04
C PHE A 145 2.32 -27.31 18.59
N GLU A 146 2.04 -27.38 19.89
CA GLU A 146 1.37 -28.53 20.49
C GLU A 146 -0.02 -28.74 19.88
N LEU A 147 -0.78 -27.66 19.67
CA LEU A 147 -2.10 -27.72 19.03
C LEU A 147 -2.03 -28.17 17.55
N ALA A 148 -0.91 -27.87 16.88
CA ALA A 148 -0.58 -28.36 15.55
C ALA A 148 -0.12 -29.83 15.52
N GLY A 149 0.06 -30.47 16.68
CA GLY A 149 0.55 -31.84 16.80
C GLY A 149 2.07 -31.97 16.64
N LEU A 150 2.81 -30.89 16.86
CA LEU A 150 4.27 -30.87 16.84
C LEU A 150 4.83 -30.92 18.27
N ASP A 151 6.14 -31.12 18.37
CA ASP A 151 6.86 -30.86 19.63
C ASP A 151 6.62 -29.40 20.07
N ARG A 152 6.69 -29.11 21.38
CA ARG A 152 6.52 -27.74 21.89
C ARG A 152 7.59 -26.78 21.38
N LYS A 153 8.80 -27.28 21.15
CA LYS A 153 9.94 -26.54 20.62
C LYS A 153 10.49 -27.24 19.37
N PRO A 154 9.73 -27.26 18.26
CA PRO A 154 10.19 -27.90 17.05
C PRO A 154 11.48 -27.24 16.57
N ALA A 155 12.41 -28.05 16.04
CA ALA A 155 13.62 -27.57 15.41
C ALA A 155 13.30 -26.70 14.18
N ALA A 156 14.29 -25.97 13.67
CA ALA A 156 14.14 -25.30 12.39
C ALA A 156 13.88 -26.35 11.28
N GLY A 157 12.88 -26.10 10.44
CA GLY A 157 12.46 -27.08 9.44
C GLY A 157 11.03 -26.88 8.95
N LYS A 158 10.63 -27.74 8.01
CA LYS A 158 9.30 -27.72 7.41
C LYS A 158 8.49 -28.92 7.90
N TYR A 159 7.32 -28.68 8.42
CA TYR A 159 6.42 -29.68 8.99
C TYR A 159 5.11 -29.70 8.22
N THR A 160 4.58 -30.90 7.96
CA THR A 160 3.25 -31.07 7.38
C THR A 160 2.23 -31.16 8.51
N VAL A 161 1.19 -30.33 8.45
CA VAL A 161 0.14 -30.25 9.49
C VAL A 161 -1.21 -30.28 8.78
N GLY A 162 -1.91 -31.41 8.91
CA GLY A 162 -3.10 -31.67 8.10
C GLY A 162 -2.78 -31.60 6.60
N LYS A 163 -3.49 -30.74 5.86
CA LYS A 163 -3.26 -30.46 4.44
C LYS A 163 -2.24 -29.35 4.19
N GLY A 164 -1.90 -28.57 5.21
CA GLY A 164 -1.00 -27.43 5.11
C GLY A 164 0.37 -27.68 5.71
N LYS A 165 1.10 -26.59 5.95
CA LYS A 165 2.50 -26.63 6.35
C LYS A 165 2.82 -25.58 7.40
N ILE A 166 3.73 -25.93 8.31
CA ILE A 166 4.39 -24.99 9.22
C ILE A 166 5.88 -25.02 8.93
N GLN A 167 6.46 -23.90 8.53
CA GLN A 167 7.91 -23.70 8.37
C GLN A 167 8.41 -22.95 9.60
N VAL A 168 9.34 -23.55 10.34
CA VAL A 168 9.95 -22.96 11.53
C VAL A 168 11.35 -22.43 11.17
N ILE A 169 11.58 -21.16 11.48
CA ILE A 169 12.87 -20.48 11.41
C ILE A 169 13.26 -20.08 12.84
N ARG A 170 14.26 -20.74 13.40
CA ARG A 170 14.79 -20.45 14.74
C ARG A 170 15.80 -19.30 14.68
N ARG A 171 15.28 -18.10 14.46
CA ARG A 171 16.02 -16.84 14.46
C ARG A 171 15.09 -15.69 14.83
N ASP A 172 15.55 -14.80 15.70
CA ASP A 172 14.84 -13.56 16.03
C ASP A 172 14.73 -12.69 14.77
N PRO A 173 13.51 -12.32 14.32
CA PRO A 173 13.32 -11.60 13.08
C PRO A 173 13.99 -10.23 13.01
N LYS A 174 14.37 -9.62 14.15
CA LYS A 174 15.13 -8.36 14.13
C LYS A 174 16.42 -8.47 13.32
N TYR A 175 17.08 -9.63 13.36
CA TYR A 175 18.31 -9.85 12.61
C TYR A 175 18.10 -9.89 11.09
N PHE A 176 16.87 -10.09 10.61
CA PHE A 176 16.57 -9.98 9.18
C PHE A 176 16.71 -8.55 8.67
N ALA A 177 16.58 -7.54 9.54
CA ALA A 177 16.76 -6.13 9.22
C ALA A 177 18.15 -5.60 9.62
N LEU A 178 18.69 -6.08 10.74
CA LEU A 178 19.91 -5.50 11.33
C LEU A 178 21.21 -6.07 10.78
N GLU A 179 21.22 -7.32 10.32
CA GLU A 179 22.44 -7.98 9.86
C GLU A 179 22.53 -8.01 8.32
N PRO A 180 23.72 -7.80 7.74
CA PRO A 180 23.96 -8.06 6.33
C PRO A 180 23.54 -9.48 5.97
N ASP A 181 22.73 -9.62 4.91
CA ASP A 181 22.17 -10.88 4.43
C ASP A 181 21.35 -11.67 5.47
N GLY A 182 20.98 -11.07 6.61
CA GLY A 182 20.23 -11.73 7.68
C GLY A 182 18.87 -12.26 7.22
N ASN A 183 18.27 -11.64 6.20
CA ASN A 183 16.99 -12.02 5.61
C ASN A 183 17.09 -13.12 4.53
N LYS A 184 18.29 -13.57 4.12
CA LYS A 184 18.44 -14.45 2.96
C LYS A 184 17.65 -15.76 3.10
N VAL A 185 17.89 -16.49 4.19
CA VAL A 185 17.18 -17.75 4.49
C VAL A 185 15.68 -17.52 4.63
N PHE A 186 15.29 -16.42 5.28
CA PHE A 186 13.89 -16.04 5.43
C PHE A 186 13.21 -15.86 4.06
N LYS A 187 13.80 -15.08 3.16
CA LYS A 187 13.25 -14.85 1.80
C LYS A 187 13.18 -16.16 1.00
N GLU A 188 14.22 -16.98 1.05
CA GLU A 188 14.23 -18.30 0.40
C GLU A 188 13.10 -19.21 0.90
N CYS A 189 12.86 -19.24 2.21
CA CYS A 189 11.74 -19.97 2.81
C CYS A 189 10.39 -19.43 2.33
N VAL A 190 10.18 -18.11 2.32
CA VAL A 190 8.94 -17.48 1.84
C VAL A 190 8.68 -17.84 0.39
N TYR A 191 9.67 -17.69 -0.49
CA TYR A 191 9.51 -17.91 -1.93
C TYR A 191 9.28 -19.38 -2.28
N SER A 192 10.01 -20.27 -1.61
CA SER A 192 9.88 -21.70 -1.77
C SER A 192 8.51 -22.19 -1.31
N LEU A 193 8.08 -21.76 -0.11
CA LEU A 193 6.79 -22.15 0.45
C LEU A 193 5.63 -21.58 -0.36
N TYR A 194 5.71 -20.31 -0.78
CA TYR A 194 4.71 -19.71 -1.67
C TYR A 194 4.55 -20.52 -2.94
N LYS A 195 5.65 -20.83 -3.64
CA LYS A 195 5.63 -21.63 -4.86
C LYS A 195 5.04 -23.02 -4.65
N GLU A 196 5.33 -23.64 -3.51
CA GLU A 196 4.82 -24.97 -3.18
C GLU A 196 3.30 -24.97 -2.96
N VAL A 197 2.73 -23.94 -2.32
CA VAL A 197 1.29 -23.89 -2.00
C VAL A 197 0.44 -23.21 -3.06
N SER A 198 0.99 -22.29 -3.85
CA SER A 198 0.27 -21.59 -4.93
C SER A 198 0.49 -22.22 -6.31
N GLY A 199 1.61 -22.94 -6.51
CA GLY A 199 2.07 -23.40 -7.83
C GLY A 199 2.78 -22.31 -8.64
N GLU A 200 2.85 -21.08 -8.14
CA GLU A 200 3.37 -19.91 -8.86
C GLU A 200 4.66 -19.38 -8.23
N LYS A 201 5.56 -18.81 -9.05
CA LYS A 201 6.73 -18.11 -8.52
C LYS A 201 6.34 -16.69 -8.11
N VAL A 202 6.99 -16.18 -7.07
CA VAL A 202 6.92 -14.75 -6.74
C VAL A 202 7.49 -13.90 -7.89
N GLU A 203 6.81 -12.82 -8.24
CA GLU A 203 7.27 -11.81 -9.18
C GLU A 203 8.20 -10.86 -8.43
N LEU A 204 9.50 -10.98 -8.68
CA LEU A 204 10.49 -10.08 -8.09
C LEU A 204 10.64 -8.82 -8.96
N LYS A 205 10.50 -7.65 -8.33
CA LYS A 205 10.62 -6.34 -8.99
C LYS A 205 10.99 -5.25 -7.98
N ASN A 206 11.19 -4.04 -8.46
CA ASN A 206 11.51 -2.88 -7.64
C ASN A 206 10.42 -1.81 -7.66
N ASN A 207 9.19 -2.15 -8.02
CA ASN A 207 8.14 -1.16 -8.20
C ASN A 207 6.75 -1.68 -7.84
N PHE A 208 5.89 -0.74 -7.49
CA PHE A 208 4.47 -0.95 -7.29
C PHE A 208 3.70 0.04 -8.13
N VAL A 209 2.66 -0.44 -8.81
CA VAL A 209 1.73 0.37 -9.59
C VAL A 209 0.32 -0.01 -9.21
N VAL A 210 -0.55 0.97 -8.99
CA VAL A 210 -1.97 0.75 -8.76
C VAL A 210 -2.78 1.76 -9.58
N GLN A 211 -3.93 1.31 -10.08
CA GLN A 211 -4.87 2.17 -10.78
C GLN A 211 -6.15 2.31 -9.95
N ARG A 212 -6.61 3.54 -9.74
CA ARG A 212 -7.87 3.85 -9.06
C ARG A 212 -8.68 4.76 -9.97
N GLY A 213 -9.65 4.21 -10.71
CA GLY A 213 -10.38 4.97 -11.73
C GLY A 213 -9.45 5.50 -12.82
N ALA A 214 -9.43 6.83 -13.00
CA ALA A 214 -8.52 7.53 -13.91
C ALA A 214 -7.11 7.73 -13.33
N TYR A 215 -6.89 7.47 -12.04
CA TYR A 215 -5.61 7.74 -11.40
C TYR A 215 -4.67 6.54 -11.48
N VAL A 216 -3.41 6.79 -11.80
CA VAL A 216 -2.31 5.83 -11.72
C VAL A 216 -1.31 6.33 -10.69
N ILE A 217 -1.07 5.52 -9.66
CA ILE A 217 -0.06 5.78 -8.63
C ILE A 217 1.03 4.74 -8.82
N ALA A 218 2.28 5.19 -8.84
CA ALA A 218 3.42 4.31 -8.99
C ALA A 218 4.56 4.75 -8.07
N VAL A 219 5.33 3.77 -7.59
CA VAL A 219 6.57 3.99 -6.85
C VAL A 219 7.63 3.02 -7.36
N VAL A 220 8.86 3.50 -7.49
CA VAL A 220 10.03 2.65 -7.77
C VAL A 220 10.93 2.72 -6.55
N LEU A 221 11.14 1.57 -5.91
CA LEU A 221 11.93 1.45 -4.69
C LEU A 221 13.41 1.61 -5.02
N ASP A 222 14.10 2.40 -4.21
CA ASP A 222 15.54 2.29 -4.01
C ASP A 222 15.87 1.09 -3.11
N GLU A 223 17.15 0.77 -2.93
CA GLU A 223 17.63 -0.36 -2.09
C GLU A 223 16.86 -1.66 -2.35
N SER A 224 16.63 -1.94 -3.63
CA SER A 224 15.80 -3.04 -4.11
C SER A 224 16.61 -3.95 -5.04
N ILE A 225 16.00 -5.05 -5.48
CA ILE A 225 16.60 -6.03 -6.40
C ILE A 225 16.94 -5.46 -7.78
N SER A 226 16.53 -4.22 -8.09
CA SER A 226 16.89 -3.54 -9.32
C SER A 226 17.04 -2.03 -9.12
N SER A 227 18.00 -1.44 -9.83
CA SER A 227 18.18 0.02 -9.96
C SER A 227 17.58 0.58 -11.26
N LYS A 228 16.77 -0.22 -11.98
CA LYS A 228 16.17 0.20 -13.25
C LYS A 228 14.95 1.09 -13.02
N PRO A 229 14.76 2.14 -13.84
CA PRO A 229 13.55 2.95 -13.83
C PRO A 229 12.36 2.20 -14.44
N VAL A 230 11.15 2.61 -14.07
CA VAL A 230 9.90 2.18 -14.72
C VAL A 230 9.46 3.24 -15.72
N GLN A 231 8.92 2.81 -16.85
CA GLN A 231 8.29 3.69 -17.83
C GLN A 231 6.81 3.35 -17.99
N ILE A 232 5.94 4.33 -17.78
CA ILE A 232 4.51 4.21 -18.00
C ILE A 232 4.16 5.01 -19.25
N LYS A 233 3.74 4.32 -20.32
CA LYS A 233 3.36 4.93 -21.60
C LYS A 233 1.84 5.13 -21.68
N GLY A 234 1.41 6.27 -22.22
CA GLY A 234 -0.01 6.58 -22.35
C GLY A 234 -0.27 8.03 -22.73
N LEU A 235 -1.33 8.61 -22.15
CA LEU A 235 -1.62 10.03 -22.24
C LEU A 235 -2.08 10.47 -20.86
N TYR A 236 -1.23 11.20 -20.17
CA TYR A 236 -1.40 11.49 -18.75
C TYR A 236 -1.27 12.98 -18.45
N ILE A 237 -1.86 13.41 -17.34
CA ILE A 237 -1.46 14.62 -16.63
C ILE A 237 -0.57 14.19 -15.45
N ASP A 238 0.61 14.78 -15.31
CA ASP A 238 1.43 14.59 -14.10
C ASP A 238 0.91 15.47 -12.96
N LEU A 239 0.37 14.84 -11.91
CA LEU A 239 -0.28 15.54 -10.79
C LEU A 239 0.72 16.01 -9.72
N PHE A 240 1.97 15.55 -9.76
CA PHE A 240 3.03 16.10 -8.90
C PHE A 240 3.73 17.29 -9.53
N ASP A 241 3.64 17.43 -10.84
CA ASP A 241 4.13 18.62 -11.53
C ASP A 241 3.16 19.80 -11.34
N LYS A 242 3.68 20.91 -10.83
CA LYS A 242 2.92 22.14 -10.58
C LYS A 242 2.31 22.77 -11.84
N ASP A 243 2.83 22.44 -13.02
CA ASP A 243 2.39 22.99 -14.29
C ASP A 243 1.36 22.08 -15.00
N LEU A 244 1.01 20.92 -14.41
CA LEU A 244 0.04 19.95 -14.93
C LEU A 244 0.24 19.65 -16.44
N PRO A 245 1.45 19.21 -16.85
CA PRO A 245 1.76 18.96 -18.24
C PRO A 245 1.00 17.72 -18.74
N VAL A 246 0.60 17.76 -20.01
CA VAL A 246 0.12 16.57 -20.73
C VAL A 246 1.33 15.82 -21.27
N ILE A 247 1.53 14.60 -20.80
CA ILE A 247 2.69 13.77 -21.13
C ILE A 247 2.25 12.47 -21.80
N SER A 248 3.07 11.97 -22.73
CA SER A 248 2.82 10.67 -23.38
C SER A 248 3.53 9.49 -22.70
N GLN A 249 4.42 9.80 -21.77
CA GLN A 249 5.13 8.82 -20.97
C GLN A 249 5.63 9.46 -19.68
N LYS A 250 5.70 8.68 -18.60
CA LYS A 250 6.39 9.03 -17.36
C LYS A 250 7.50 8.02 -17.11
N LYS A 251 8.74 8.51 -16.97
CA LYS A 251 9.85 7.74 -16.42
C LYS A 251 9.89 7.98 -14.91
N ILE A 252 10.07 6.93 -14.13
CA ILE A 252 10.15 6.96 -12.66
C ILE A 252 11.43 6.25 -12.27
N ASN A 253 12.38 6.96 -11.69
CA ASN A 253 13.66 6.40 -11.24
C ASN A 253 13.50 5.76 -9.85
N PRO A 254 14.41 4.85 -9.43
CA PRO A 254 14.44 4.38 -8.05
C PRO A 254 14.47 5.53 -7.04
N GLY A 255 13.67 5.41 -5.97
CA GLY A 255 13.45 6.45 -4.97
C GLY A 255 12.33 7.44 -5.32
N GLU A 256 11.79 7.40 -6.54
CA GLU A 256 10.74 8.31 -7.00
C GLU A 256 9.35 7.69 -7.01
N GLN A 257 8.34 8.57 -6.98
CA GLN A 257 6.94 8.24 -7.14
C GLN A 257 6.37 9.00 -8.34
N ALA A 258 5.28 8.49 -8.90
CA ALA A 258 4.46 9.21 -9.84
C ALA A 258 2.99 9.17 -9.42
N TYR A 259 2.31 10.27 -9.68
CA TYR A 259 0.88 10.36 -9.56
C TYR A 259 0.30 10.96 -10.83
N LEU A 260 -0.45 10.16 -11.57
CA LEU A 260 -0.86 10.49 -12.93
C LEU A 260 -2.38 10.41 -13.07
N TYR A 261 -2.94 11.33 -13.85
CA TYR A 261 -4.32 11.25 -14.34
C TYR A 261 -4.32 10.69 -15.77
N ASP A 262 -4.93 9.54 -16.01
CA ASP A 262 -5.05 8.89 -17.32
C ASP A 262 -6.19 9.49 -18.13
N LEU A 263 -5.84 10.36 -19.08
CA LEU A 263 -6.78 11.05 -19.96
C LEU A 263 -7.56 10.09 -20.87
N ARG A 264 -7.07 8.87 -21.08
CA ARG A 264 -7.77 7.86 -21.89
C ARG A 264 -8.97 7.27 -21.15
N LYS A 265 -9.06 7.46 -19.84
CA LYS A 265 -10.16 7.00 -18.99
C LYS A 265 -11.35 7.96 -18.96
N ILE A 266 -11.26 9.10 -19.62
CA ILE A 266 -12.40 10.02 -19.79
C ILE A 266 -13.42 9.36 -20.72
N THR A 267 -14.54 8.93 -20.14
CA THR A 267 -15.65 8.29 -20.85
C THR A 267 -16.69 9.30 -21.35
N GLU A 268 -16.98 10.35 -20.58
CA GLU A 268 -17.98 11.37 -20.89
C GLU A 268 -17.43 12.48 -21.80
N LYS A 269 -17.04 12.12 -23.02
CA LYS A 269 -16.40 13.05 -23.97
C LYS A 269 -17.25 14.23 -24.44
N SER A 270 -18.56 14.19 -24.17
CA SER A 270 -19.50 15.27 -24.53
C SER A 270 -19.65 16.34 -23.45
N LYS A 271 -19.08 16.15 -22.25
CA LYS A 271 -19.24 17.08 -21.12
C LYS A 271 -17.93 17.73 -20.74
N ALA A 272 -17.91 19.07 -20.70
CA ALA A 272 -16.82 19.80 -20.09
C ALA A 272 -16.83 19.61 -18.57
N HIS A 273 -15.65 19.48 -17.98
CA HIS A 273 -15.46 19.38 -16.52
C HIS A 273 -13.99 19.63 -16.15
N VAL A 274 -13.75 20.04 -14.90
CA VAL A 274 -12.39 20.10 -14.36
C VAL A 274 -11.88 18.68 -14.08
N LEU A 275 -10.69 18.34 -14.59
CA LEU A 275 -10.06 17.03 -14.36
C LEU A 275 -9.22 17.01 -13.08
N CYS A 276 -8.49 18.09 -12.84
CA CYS A 276 -7.62 18.27 -11.69
C CYS A 276 -7.26 19.75 -11.55
N GLY A 277 -6.97 20.19 -10.32
CA GLY A 277 -6.55 21.58 -10.09
C GLY A 277 -6.13 21.88 -8.67
N ALA A 278 -5.39 22.98 -8.49
CA ALA A 278 -4.89 23.48 -7.22
C ALA A 278 -5.94 24.30 -6.43
N SER A 279 -7.21 23.92 -6.52
CA SER A 279 -8.33 24.60 -5.87
C SER A 279 -9.47 23.62 -5.63
N ARG A 280 -10.39 24.00 -4.75
CA ARG A 280 -11.69 23.34 -4.63
C ARG A 280 -12.60 23.88 -5.73
N ILE A 281 -13.11 22.99 -6.56
CA ILE A 281 -14.07 23.33 -7.60
C ILE A 281 -15.49 23.25 -7.03
N SER A 282 -16.31 24.25 -7.33
CA SER A 282 -17.74 24.29 -6.97
C SER A 282 -18.55 24.95 -8.07
N ASP A 283 -19.88 24.87 -7.93
CA ASP A 283 -20.84 25.58 -8.77
C ASP A 283 -20.65 25.32 -10.27
N GLU A 284 -20.27 24.09 -10.62
CA GLU A 284 -20.11 23.68 -12.01
C GLU A 284 -21.44 23.77 -12.76
N ARG A 285 -21.45 24.48 -13.88
CA ARG A 285 -22.62 24.65 -14.75
C ARG A 285 -22.23 24.29 -16.16
N LEU A 286 -22.97 23.35 -16.75
CA LEU A 286 -22.79 22.92 -18.13
C LEU A 286 -23.98 23.40 -18.97
N GLY A 287 -23.70 24.24 -19.96
CA GLY A 287 -24.62 24.62 -21.02
C GLY A 287 -24.36 23.83 -22.32
N GLU A 288 -24.98 24.22 -23.43
CA GLU A 288 -24.84 23.52 -24.71
C GLU A 288 -23.41 23.63 -25.29
N LYS A 289 -22.79 24.81 -25.18
CA LYS A 289 -21.43 25.13 -25.68
C LYS A 289 -20.67 26.02 -24.71
N GLU A 290 -21.07 25.98 -23.45
CA GLU A 290 -20.45 26.76 -22.39
C GLU A 290 -20.33 25.93 -21.12
N TYR A 291 -19.31 26.24 -20.33
CA TYR A 291 -19.05 25.63 -19.05
C TYR A 291 -18.48 26.67 -18.11
N SER A 292 -18.98 26.68 -16.88
CA SER A 292 -18.44 27.53 -15.84
C SER A 292 -18.28 26.80 -14.51
N PHE A 293 -17.37 27.31 -13.70
CA PHE A 293 -17.12 26.82 -12.35
C PHE A 293 -16.50 27.91 -11.48
N ILE A 294 -16.58 27.72 -10.17
CA ILE A 294 -15.92 28.56 -9.18
C ILE A 294 -14.77 27.78 -8.55
N ALA A 295 -13.58 28.37 -8.57
CA ALA A 295 -12.37 27.84 -7.92
C ALA A 295 -12.09 28.59 -6.62
N LYS A 296 -12.09 27.90 -5.47
CA LYS A 296 -11.80 28.46 -4.15
C LYS A 296 -10.53 27.89 -3.56
N SER A 297 -9.65 28.75 -3.05
CA SER A 297 -8.38 28.39 -2.43
C SER A 297 -7.77 29.61 -1.71
N PRO A 298 -6.82 29.45 -0.75
CA PRO A 298 -6.25 30.57 -0.01
C PRO A 298 -5.57 31.63 -0.89
N LEU A 299 -5.58 32.89 -0.41
CA LEU A 299 -4.84 34.00 -1.01
C LEU A 299 -3.34 33.70 -1.12
N ASN A 300 -2.64 34.43 -1.99
CA ASN A 300 -1.19 34.33 -2.23
C ASN A 300 -0.75 32.92 -2.69
N THR A 301 -1.62 32.24 -3.43
CA THR A 301 -1.30 30.98 -4.09
C THR A 301 -1.82 31.02 -5.52
N THR A 302 -1.07 30.45 -6.45
CA THR A 302 -1.49 30.39 -7.85
C THR A 302 -2.31 29.13 -8.10
N ASN A 303 -3.51 29.28 -8.67
CA ASN A 303 -4.27 28.17 -9.21
C ASN A 303 -3.64 27.68 -10.50
N VAL A 304 -3.57 26.36 -10.66
CA VAL A 304 -3.38 25.71 -11.95
C VAL A 304 -4.42 24.61 -12.04
N SER A 305 -5.26 24.64 -13.07
CA SER A 305 -6.30 23.63 -13.29
C SER A 305 -6.32 23.17 -14.73
N ARG A 306 -6.58 21.88 -14.93
CA ARG A 306 -6.75 21.28 -16.25
C ARG A 306 -8.23 20.96 -16.46
N VAL A 307 -8.82 21.55 -17.49
CA VAL A 307 -10.23 21.42 -17.83
C VAL A 307 -10.36 20.61 -19.11
N TYR A 308 -11.17 19.56 -19.11
CA TYR A 308 -11.53 18.86 -20.32
C TYR A 308 -12.63 19.62 -21.06
N LEU A 309 -12.50 19.75 -22.38
CA LEU A 309 -13.52 20.39 -23.23
C LEU A 309 -13.86 19.50 -24.43
N PRO A 310 -15.15 19.37 -24.80
CA PRO A 310 -15.57 18.58 -25.97
C PRO A 310 -15.07 19.12 -27.31
N SER A 311 -14.68 20.39 -27.38
CA SER A 311 -14.18 21.05 -28.59
C SER A 311 -13.21 22.19 -28.23
N VAL A 312 -12.55 22.72 -29.26
CA VAL A 312 -11.59 23.82 -29.11
C VAL A 312 -12.29 25.05 -28.53
N PRO A 313 -11.75 25.70 -27.49
CA PRO A 313 -12.33 26.94 -26.95
C PRO A 313 -12.45 28.03 -28.02
N LYS A 314 -13.41 28.92 -27.84
CA LYS A 314 -13.52 30.20 -28.56
C LYS A 314 -13.22 31.36 -27.63
N GLU A 315 -13.69 31.28 -26.39
CA GLU A 315 -13.57 32.33 -25.38
C GLU A 315 -13.36 31.69 -24.02
N VAL A 316 -12.47 32.28 -23.23
CA VAL A 316 -12.23 31.91 -21.83
C VAL A 316 -12.16 33.20 -21.03
N MET A 317 -12.97 33.29 -19.98
CA MET A 317 -13.05 34.42 -19.07
C MET A 317 -12.70 33.97 -17.65
N ILE A 318 -11.91 34.76 -16.95
CA ILE A 318 -11.57 34.56 -15.53
C ILE A 318 -11.99 35.83 -14.79
N ASN A 319 -12.96 35.74 -13.88
CA ASN A 319 -13.58 36.89 -13.21
C ASN A 319 -14.02 38.01 -14.18
N GLY A 320 -14.54 37.62 -15.35
CA GLY A 320 -14.98 38.57 -16.38
C GLY A 320 -13.85 39.21 -17.21
N GLU A 321 -12.59 38.84 -17.00
CA GLU A 321 -11.45 39.27 -17.83
C GLU A 321 -11.08 38.19 -18.87
N HIS A 322 -10.70 38.62 -20.08
CA HIS A 322 -10.28 37.71 -21.13
C HIS A 322 -8.96 36.99 -20.79
N PHE A 323 -8.97 35.66 -20.88
CA PHE A 323 -7.78 34.82 -20.72
C PHE A 323 -7.23 34.38 -22.08
N ASP A 324 -5.93 34.57 -22.31
CA ASP A 324 -5.26 34.07 -23.51
C ASP A 324 -5.06 32.55 -23.44
N TRP A 325 -6.08 31.83 -23.92
CA TRP A 325 -6.16 30.38 -23.81
C TRP A 325 -5.37 29.64 -24.90
N LYS A 326 -4.99 30.30 -26.00
CA LYS A 326 -4.47 29.60 -27.21
C LYS A 326 -3.20 28.82 -26.94
N SER A 327 -2.28 29.40 -26.18
CA SER A 327 -1.02 28.76 -25.77
C SER A 327 -1.22 27.67 -24.71
N ASN A 328 -2.38 27.64 -24.06
CA ASN A 328 -2.73 26.74 -22.97
C ASN A 328 -3.65 25.58 -23.38
N TRP A 329 -4.12 25.57 -24.62
CA TRP A 329 -4.94 24.49 -25.18
C TRP A 329 -4.08 23.35 -25.73
N ASP A 330 -4.28 22.14 -25.20
CA ASP A 330 -3.67 20.93 -25.72
C ASP A 330 -4.68 20.18 -26.60
N LYS A 331 -4.51 20.30 -27.92
CA LYS A 331 -5.39 19.70 -28.93
C LYS A 331 -5.44 18.17 -28.83
N LYS A 332 -4.33 17.52 -28.43
CA LYS A 332 -4.22 16.05 -28.42
C LYS A 332 -5.07 15.43 -27.30
N SER A 333 -5.09 16.06 -26.14
CA SER A 333 -5.87 15.65 -24.98
C SER A 333 -7.26 16.29 -24.91
N SER A 334 -7.51 17.32 -25.73
CA SER A 334 -8.71 18.17 -25.63
C SER A 334 -8.85 18.79 -24.24
N THR A 335 -7.73 19.29 -23.70
CA THR A 335 -7.70 19.92 -22.39
C THR A 335 -7.12 21.33 -22.43
N LEU A 336 -7.75 22.22 -21.67
CA LEU A 336 -7.30 23.57 -21.44
C LEU A 336 -6.61 23.67 -20.07
N LEU A 337 -5.41 24.24 -20.03
CA LEU A 337 -4.78 24.67 -18.79
C LEU A 337 -5.26 26.09 -18.45
N VAL A 338 -5.77 26.31 -17.24
CA VAL A 338 -6.09 27.66 -16.74
C VAL A 338 -5.22 27.97 -15.52
N ARG A 339 -4.70 29.20 -15.47
CA ARG A 339 -3.84 29.69 -14.40
C ARG A 339 -4.25 31.09 -14.00
N PHE A 340 -4.39 31.31 -12.69
CA PHE A 340 -4.80 32.59 -12.09
C PHE A 340 -4.45 32.59 -10.60
N GLU A 341 -4.45 33.77 -9.96
CA GLU A 341 -4.26 33.86 -8.51
C GLU A 341 -5.52 33.43 -7.76
N ASN A 342 -5.35 32.62 -6.72
CA ASN A 342 -6.46 32.10 -5.92
C ASN A 342 -7.11 33.19 -5.07
N ASN A 343 -8.42 33.00 -4.83
CA ASN A 343 -9.20 33.82 -3.93
C ASN A 343 -10.11 32.91 -3.06
N PRO A 344 -10.14 33.08 -1.72
CA PRO A 344 -11.01 32.31 -0.84
C PRO A 344 -12.50 32.56 -1.10
N ASP A 345 -12.86 33.75 -1.59
CA ASP A 345 -14.24 34.09 -1.98
C ASP A 345 -14.64 33.39 -3.30
N GLY A 346 -13.63 33.00 -4.09
CA GLY A 346 -13.77 32.27 -5.33
C GLY A 346 -13.35 33.06 -6.55
N VAL A 347 -12.88 32.34 -7.55
CA VAL A 347 -12.59 32.85 -8.90
C VAL A 347 -13.52 32.13 -9.87
N GLU A 348 -14.33 32.88 -10.59
CA GLU A 348 -15.23 32.36 -11.61
C GLU A 348 -14.46 32.16 -12.92
N VAL A 349 -14.57 30.97 -13.50
CA VAL A 349 -14.04 30.65 -14.82
C VAL A 349 -15.20 30.31 -15.73
N ASN A 350 -15.27 30.96 -16.89
CA ASN A 350 -16.27 30.70 -17.92
C ASN A 350 -15.55 30.33 -19.22
N VAL A 351 -16.00 29.27 -19.88
CA VAL A 351 -15.43 28.78 -21.14
C VAL A 351 -16.54 28.57 -22.16
N LYS A 352 -16.34 29.00 -23.40
CA LYS A 352 -17.24 28.73 -24.54
C LYS A 352 -16.47 28.04 -25.68
N TRP A 353 -17.10 27.12 -26.42
CA TRP A 353 -16.47 26.40 -27.55
C TRP A 353 -17.31 26.29 -28.83
#